data_AF-A0A353WEI5-F1
#
_entry.id   AF-A0A353WEI5-F1
#
_cell.length_a   1.000
_cell.length_b   1.000
_cell.length_c   1.000
_cell.angle_alpha   90.00
_cell.angle_beta   90.00
_cell.angle_gamma   90.00
#
_symmetry.space_group_name_H-M   'P 1'
#
loop_
_entity.id
_entity.type
_entity.pdbx_description
1 polymer ?
#
loop_
_entity_poly.entity_id
_entity_poly.type
_entity_poly.pdbx_seq_one_letter_code
_entity_poly.pdbx_strand_id
1 'polypeptide(L)'
;MLKPELIRNQVGEAQVIKIFRRGKKEMIVGCRIIKGVVRPKTSVMVFRQDKVIVEKMTLSEVRIGHEAVGEVSEGGECGLLLAGPPIIEERDKLEIYHEEIRQRTIKD
;
A
#
# COMPACT_ATOMS: atom_id res chain seq x y z
N MET A 1 24.51 7.82 20.41
CA MET A 1 23.55 8.10 19.32
C MET A 1 22.54 6.96 19.28
N LEU A 2 21.25 7.23 19.51
CA LEU A 2 20.19 6.22 19.38
C LEU A 2 19.91 6.00 17.88
N LYS A 3 19.70 4.74 17.47
CA LYS A 3 19.32 4.42 16.09
C LYS A 3 17.97 5.10 15.79
N PRO A 4 17.78 5.70 14.60
CA PRO A 4 16.49 6.24 14.20
C PRO A 4 15.43 5.14 14.24
N GLU A 5 14.27 5.46 14.80
CA GLU A 5 13.12 4.56 14.87
C GLU A 5 12.22 4.84 13.66
N LEU A 6 12.02 3.84 12.81
CA LEU A 6 11.12 3.91 11.67
C LEU A 6 9.70 3.59 12.16
N ILE A 7 8.84 4.60 12.18
CA ILE A 7 7.45 4.45 12.60
C ILE A 7 6.58 4.28 11.36
N ARG A 8 5.76 3.23 11.34
CA ARG A 8 4.75 3.00 10.30
C ARG A 8 3.41 3.56 10.78
N ASN A 9 2.90 4.55 10.08
CA ASN A 9 1.59 5.14 10.32
C ASN A 9 0.61 4.62 9.27
N GLN A 10 -0.24 3.66 9.65
CA GLN A 10 -1.27 3.11 8.76
C GLN A 10 -2.31 4.19 8.41
N VAL A 11 -2.62 4.32 7.13
CA VAL A 11 -3.62 5.27 6.60
C VAL A 11 -4.80 4.61 5.90
N GLY A 12 -4.64 3.36 5.47
CA GLY A 12 -5.72 2.64 4.79
C GLY A 12 -5.52 1.14 4.76
N GLU A 13 -6.61 0.47 4.40
CA GLU A 13 -6.66 -0.97 4.16
C GLU A 13 -7.46 -1.25 2.90
N ALA A 14 -6.96 -2.14 2.04
CA ALA A 14 -7.63 -2.52 0.82
C ALA A 14 -7.58 -4.04 0.60
N GLN A 15 -8.64 -4.58 0.01
CA GLN A 15 -8.74 -5.99 -0.37
C GLN A 15 -8.53 -6.11 -1.88
N VAL A 16 -7.59 -6.95 -2.31
CA VAL A 16 -7.39 -7.25 -3.73
C VAL A 16 -8.53 -8.12 -4.23
N ILE A 17 -9.24 -7.65 -5.26
CA ILE A 17 -10.37 -8.34 -5.88
C ILE A 17 -10.07 -8.80 -7.30
N LYS A 18 -9.05 -8.25 -7.95
CA LYS A 18 -8.66 -8.63 -9.32
C LYS A 18 -7.20 -8.30 -9.62
N ILE A 19 -6.53 -9.13 -10.42
CA ILE A 19 -5.22 -8.81 -10.99
C ILE A 19 -5.39 -8.38 -12.46
N PHE A 20 -4.95 -7.17 -12.80
CA PHE A 20 -5.03 -6.65 -14.18
C PHE A 20 -3.75 -6.91 -14.98
N ARG A 21 -2.58 -6.73 -14.35
CA ARG A 21 -1.28 -6.87 -15.03
C ARG A 21 -0.20 -7.31 -14.06
N ARG A 22 0.62 -8.27 -14.48
CA ARG A 22 1.90 -8.63 -13.84
C ARG A 22 3.05 -8.24 -14.77
N GLY A 23 3.76 -7.17 -14.41
CA GLY A 23 5.00 -6.76 -15.08
C GLY A 23 6.21 -7.43 -14.45
N LYS A 24 7.42 -7.03 -14.86
CA LYS A 24 8.68 -7.56 -14.28
C LYS A 24 9.01 -6.98 -12.90
N LYS A 25 8.70 -5.69 -12.68
CA LYS A 25 9.00 -4.92 -11.45
C LYS A 25 7.82 -4.06 -10.99
N GLU A 26 6.65 -4.31 -11.56
CA GLU A 26 5.43 -3.57 -11.29
C GLU A 26 4.22 -4.48 -11.50
N MET A 27 3.10 -4.12 -10.89
CA MET A 27 1.82 -4.76 -11.17
C MET A 27 0.65 -3.80 -10.99
N ILE A 28 -0.45 -4.09 -11.68
CA ILE A 28 -1.71 -3.37 -11.56
C ILE A 28 -2.73 -4.32 -10.94
N VAL A 29 -3.27 -3.92 -9.79
CA VAL A 29 -4.27 -4.68 -9.04
C VAL A 29 -5.53 -3.84 -8.85
N GLY A 30 -6.70 -4.49 -8.95
CA GLY A 30 -7.99 -3.92 -8.58
C GLY A 30 -8.28 -4.22 -7.13
N CYS A 31 -8.63 -3.19 -6.36
CA CYS A 31 -8.88 -3.30 -4.93
C CYS A 31 -10.18 -2.59 -4.53
N ARG A 32 -10.79 -3.09 -3.45
CA ARG A 32 -11.83 -2.38 -2.69
C ARG A 32 -11.23 -1.84 -1.41
N ILE A 33 -11.49 -0.58 -1.08
CA ILE A 33 -11.00 0.06 0.14
C ILE A 33 -11.88 -0.37 1.31
N ILE A 34 -11.29 -1.07 2.27
CA ILE A 34 -11.97 -1.62 3.45
C ILE A 34 -12.00 -0.62 4.59
N LYS A 35 -10.94 0.16 4.74
CA LYS A 35 -10.82 1.16 5.81
C LYS A 35 -9.96 2.33 5.39
N GLY A 36 -10.35 3.53 5.81
CA GLY A 36 -9.51 4.72 5.66
C GLY A 36 -9.41 5.19 4.21
N VAL A 37 -8.18 5.51 3.76
CA VAL A 37 -7.96 6.13 2.45
C VAL A 37 -6.68 5.61 1.79
N VAL A 38 -6.72 5.49 0.47
CA VAL A 38 -5.57 5.10 -0.35
C VAL A 38 -5.12 6.26 -1.21
N ARG A 39 -3.81 6.55 -1.17
CA ARG A 39 -3.16 7.67 -1.87
C ARG A 39 -1.88 7.21 -2.56
N PRO A 40 -1.50 7.77 -3.71
CA PRO A 40 -0.20 7.52 -4.31
C PRO A 40 0.94 8.01 -3.40
N LYS A 41 2.17 7.57 -3.70
CA LYS A 41 3.40 7.88 -2.94
C LYS A 41 3.35 7.39 -1.48
N THR A 42 2.62 6.30 -1.23
CA THR A 42 2.57 5.59 0.05
C THR A 42 3.26 4.24 -0.06
N SER A 43 3.57 3.64 1.09
CA SER A 43 4.07 2.26 1.14
C SER A 43 2.92 1.29 1.36
N VAL A 44 3.07 0.07 0.84
CA VAL A 44 2.09 -1.00 0.95
C VAL A 44 2.73 -2.26 1.52
N MET A 45 2.12 -2.82 2.56
CA MET A 45 2.43 -4.15 3.07
C MET A 45 1.35 -5.13 2.60
N VAL A 46 1.78 -6.32 2.17
CA VAL A 46 0.90 -7.35 1.59
C VAL A 46 0.77 -8.51 2.57
N PHE A 47 -0.48 -8.87 2.86
CA PHE A 47 -0.85 -9.99 3.71
C PHE A 47 -1.63 -11.03 2.91
N ARG A 48 -1.31 -12.31 3.15
CA ARG A 48 -2.06 -13.45 2.63
C ARG A 48 -2.34 -14.41 3.78
N GLN A 49 -3.62 -14.64 4.07
CA GLN A 49 -4.03 -15.49 5.19
C GLN A 49 -3.30 -15.09 6.48
N ASP A 50 -3.33 -13.80 6.80
CA ASP A 50 -2.70 -13.19 7.99
C ASP A 50 -1.17 -13.28 8.07
N LYS A 51 -0.50 -13.79 7.03
CA LYS A 51 0.97 -13.82 6.92
C LYS A 51 1.47 -12.67 6.06
N VAL A 52 2.56 -12.05 6.47
CA VAL A 52 3.26 -11.03 5.68
C VAL A 52 3.95 -11.70 4.51
N ILE A 53 3.58 -11.29 3.29
CA ILE A 53 4.19 -11.76 2.04
C ILE A 53 5.22 -10.75 1.52
N VAL A 54 4.90 -9.46 1.65
CA VAL A 54 5.81 -8.36 1.30
C VAL A 54 5.68 -7.27 2.35
N GLU A 55 6.80 -6.89 2.97
CA GLU A 55 6.78 -5.80 3.96
C GLU A 55 6.59 -4.41 3.35
N LYS A 56 7.12 -4.21 2.14
CA LYS A 56 7.14 -2.91 1.49
C LYS A 56 7.11 -3.01 -0.03
N MET A 57 6.06 -2.45 -0.61
CA MET A 57 5.95 -2.03 -2.01
C MET A 57 5.64 -0.54 -2.05
N THR A 58 5.91 0.10 -3.19
CA THR A 58 5.55 1.52 -3.39
C THR A 58 4.27 1.62 -4.21
N LEU A 59 3.29 2.37 -3.71
CA LEU A 59 2.10 2.73 -4.47
C LEU A 59 2.39 3.97 -5.31
N SER A 60 2.56 3.76 -6.61
CA SER A 60 2.96 4.83 -7.54
C SER A 60 1.76 5.63 -8.05
N GLU A 61 0.61 4.97 -8.26
CA GLU A 61 -0.56 5.59 -8.87
C GLU A 61 -1.86 4.91 -8.40
N VAL A 62 -2.93 5.68 -8.28
CA VAL A 62 -4.29 5.22 -7.98
C VAL A 62 -5.19 5.62 -9.17
N ARG A 63 -6.02 4.69 -9.65
CA ARG A 63 -6.90 4.93 -10.80
C ARG A 63 -8.34 4.52 -10.54
N ILE A 64 -9.29 5.24 -11.12
CA ILE A 64 -10.69 4.82 -11.28
C ILE A 64 -10.94 4.66 -12.77
N GLY A 65 -11.21 3.42 -13.21
CA GLY A 65 -11.21 3.09 -14.64
C GLY A 65 -9.85 3.37 -15.28
N HIS A 66 -9.80 4.35 -16.18
CA HIS A 66 -8.58 4.77 -16.89
C HIS A 66 -7.98 6.08 -16.38
N GLU A 67 -8.62 6.75 -15.42
CA GLU A 67 -8.20 8.06 -14.93
C GLU A 67 -7.39 7.96 -13.64
N ALA A 68 -6.29 8.71 -13.58
CA ALA A 68 -5.46 8.84 -12.38
C ALA A 68 -6.13 9.78 -11.37
N VAL A 69 -6.23 9.35 -10.12
CA VAL A 69 -6.86 10.11 -9.04
C VAL A 69 -5.93 10.31 -7.86
N GLY A 70 -6.16 11.36 -7.08
CA GLY A 70 -5.34 11.69 -5.91
C GLY A 70 -5.60 10.79 -4.71
N GLU A 71 -6.82 10.32 -4.53
CA GLU A 71 -7.19 9.44 -3.41
C GLU A 71 -8.49 8.69 -3.67
N VAL A 72 -8.67 7.57 -2.96
CA VAL A 72 -9.94 6.84 -2.89
C VAL A 72 -10.19 6.44 -1.44
N SER A 73 -11.39 6.74 -0.96
CA SER A 73 -11.82 6.51 0.42
C SER A 73 -12.53 5.16 0.58
N GLU A 74 -12.76 4.79 1.84
CA GLU A 74 -13.51 3.61 2.28
C GLU A 74 -14.79 3.36 1.47
N GLY A 75 -15.02 2.10 1.12
CA GLY A 75 -16.14 1.65 0.28
C GLY A 75 -15.89 1.81 -1.23
N GLY A 76 -14.90 2.61 -1.64
CA GLY A 76 -14.54 2.80 -3.04
C GLY A 76 -13.78 1.61 -3.64
N GLU A 77 -13.78 1.54 -4.97
CA GLU A 77 -12.96 0.61 -5.75
C GLU A 77 -12.01 1.36 -6.66
N CYS A 78 -10.78 0.88 -6.77
CA CYS A 78 -9.74 1.51 -7.56
C CYS A 78 -8.68 0.52 -8.05
N GLY A 79 -8.02 0.88 -9.15
CA GLY A 79 -6.78 0.25 -9.61
C GLY A 79 -5.58 0.86 -8.92
N LEU A 80 -4.63 0.03 -8.49
CA LEU A 80 -3.37 0.44 -7.87
C LEU A 80 -2.19 0.00 -8.73
N LEU A 81 -1.33 0.94 -9.11
CA LEU A 81 -0.03 0.64 -9.71
C LEU A 81 1.02 0.51 -8.61
N LEU A 82 1.48 -0.71 -8.37
CA LEU A 82 2.43 -1.05 -7.33
C LEU A 82 3.79 -1.39 -7.94
N ALA A 83 4.84 -0.73 -7.48
CA ALA A 83 6.22 -1.04 -7.82
C ALA A 83 6.81 -2.05 -6.82
N GLY A 84 7.44 -3.10 -7.33
CA GLY A 84 8.00 -4.20 -6.53
C GLY A 84 7.84 -5.57 -7.20
N PRO A 85 8.08 -6.66 -6.46
CA PRO A 85 7.91 -8.01 -6.98
C PRO A 85 6.42 -8.27 -7.36
N PRO A 86 6.12 -8.82 -8.54
CA PRO A 86 4.76 -8.98 -9.05
C PRO A 86 4.05 -10.21 -8.45
N ILE A 87 4.00 -10.33 -7.13
CA ILE A 87 3.58 -11.54 -6.40
C ILE A 87 2.23 -11.44 -5.70
N ILE A 88 1.54 -10.29 -5.80
CA ILE A 88 0.20 -10.11 -5.22
C ILE A 88 -0.80 -11.00 -5.97
N GLU A 89 -1.71 -11.59 -5.20
CA GLU A 89 -2.80 -12.44 -5.65
C GLU A 89 -4.15 -11.86 -5.24
N GLU A 90 -5.21 -12.34 -5.90
CA GLU A 90 -6.57 -12.04 -5.46
C GLU A 90 -6.77 -12.54 -4.04
N ARG A 91 -7.56 -11.81 -3.25
CA ARG A 91 -7.79 -12.06 -1.81
C ARG A 91 -6.61 -11.70 -0.91
N ASP A 92 -5.48 -11.21 -1.44
CA ASP A 92 -4.48 -10.56 -0.59
C ASP A 92 -5.02 -9.26 0.01
N LYS A 93 -4.68 -9.02 1.27
CA LYS A 93 -4.99 -7.78 2.00
C LYS A 93 -3.79 -6.84 1.91
N LEU A 94 -4.07 -5.57 1.64
CA LEU A 94 -3.09 -4.50 1.54
C LEU A 94 -3.25 -3.56 2.72
N GLU A 95 -2.17 -3.32 3.44
CA GLU A 95 -2.07 -2.25 4.43
C GLU A 95 -1.28 -1.09 3.82
N ILE A 96 -1.87 0.10 3.80
CA ILE A 96 -1.26 1.30 3.24
C ILE A 96 -0.77 2.16 4.38
N TYR A 97 0.50 2.58 4.35
CA TYR A 97 1.13 3.32 5.44
C TYR A 97 2.12 4.38 4.95
N HIS A 98 2.36 5.36 5.81
CA HIS A 98 3.51 6.27 5.72
C HIS A 98 4.63 5.80 6.65
N GLU A 99 5.88 6.03 6.25
CA GLU A 99 7.04 5.84 7.12
C GLU A 99 7.53 7.20 7.61
N GLU A 100 7.67 7.32 8.93
CA GLU A 100 8.28 8.48 9.58
C GLU A 100 9.56 8.07 10.29
N ILE A 101 10.63 8.83 10.05
CA ILE A 101 11.90 8.66 10.78
C ILE A 101 11.84 9.56 12.01
N ARG A 102 11.66 8.99 13.20
CA ARG A 102 11.78 9.76 14.45
C ARG A 102 13.21 9.67 14.99
N GLN A 103 13.83 10.83 15.14
CA GLN A 103 15.06 10.98 15.93
C GLN A 103 14.68 11.07 17.41
N ARG A 104 15.15 10.13 18.24
CA ARG A 104 14.99 10.24 19.69
C ARG A 104 15.86 11.40 20.20
N THR A 105 15.24 12.46 20.69
CA THR A 105 15.90 13.48 21.50
C THR A 105 15.85 13.03 22.97
N ILE A 106 17.01 12.91 23.60
CA ILE A 106 17.10 12.76 25.05
C ILE A 106 16.79 14.14 25.63
N LYS A 107 15.75 14.26 26.44
CA LYS A 107 15.57 15.43 27.31
C LYS A 107 16.51 15.22 28.49
N ASP A 108 17.55 16.06 28.58
CA ASP A 108 18.30 16.27 29.83
C ASP A 108 17.42 16.98 30.88
#